data_AF-A0A2R7K1J5-F1
#
_entry.id   AF-A0A2R7K1J5-F1
#
_cell.length_a   1.000
_cell.length_b   1.000
_cell.length_c   1.000
_cell.angle_alpha   90.00
_cell.angle_beta   90.00
_cell.angle_gamma   90.00
#
_symmetry.space_group_name_H-M   'P 1'
#
loop_
_entity.id
_entity.type
_entity.pdbx_description
1 polymer ?
#
loop_
_entity_poly.entity_id
_entity_poly.type
_entity_poly.pdbx_seq_one_letter_code
_entity_poly.pdbx_strand_id
1 'polypeptide(L)'
;VVVLIGIYIWYQNVYLKGRAEEATAKMYKAEQYLGVDSLANKAINGEGGYPGFEQIANEYANTKSANLANLYLGGIYLRKGEYKKATEALGKYSETGSPVADPLALGLLGDAYSELKDYKQAATYYKKAADKASNKFTSPMFLKKLGLVNEQLKDFKGAEEAYTKIKTEYPASQEAAMIDEYIARAGAQAK
;
A
#
# COMPACT_ATOMS: atom_id res chain seq x y z
N VAL A 1 34.50 12.67 -19.76
CA VAL A 1 33.81 11.36 -19.57
C VAL A 1 34.27 10.67 -18.29
N VAL A 2 35.56 10.39 -18.09
CA VAL A 2 36.10 9.71 -16.88
C VAL A 2 35.78 10.42 -15.55
N VAL A 3 35.87 11.76 -15.52
CA VAL A 3 35.54 12.56 -14.31
C VAL A 3 34.05 12.44 -13.92
N LEU A 4 33.15 12.41 -14.91
CA LEU A 4 31.71 12.26 -14.67
C LEU A 4 31.37 10.85 -14.17
N ILE A 5 32.08 9.82 -14.67
CA ILE A 5 31.96 8.44 -14.18
C ILE A 5 32.47 8.35 -12.73
N GLY A 6 33.59 9.00 -12.40
CA GLY A 6 34.11 9.04 -11.03
C GLY A 6 33.15 9.70 -10.03
N ILE A 7 32.57 10.86 -10.39
CA ILE A 7 31.56 11.55 -9.59
C ILE A 7 30.31 10.67 -9.42
N TYR A 8 29.86 10.01 -10.48
CA TYR A 8 28.73 9.09 -10.44
C TYR A 8 28.98 7.91 -9.50
N ILE A 9 30.14 7.26 -9.60
CA ILE A 9 30.52 6.12 -8.74
C ILE A 9 30.62 6.57 -7.27
N TRP A 10 31.22 7.72 -6.99
CA TRP A 10 31.31 8.24 -5.62
C TRP A 10 29.92 8.57 -5.05
N TYR A 11 29.08 9.24 -5.84
CA TYR A 11 27.71 9.57 -5.46
C TYR A 11 26.91 8.29 -5.11
N GLN A 12 26.99 7.26 -5.95
CA GLN A 12 26.30 5.98 -5.72
C GLN A 12 26.84 5.22 -4.50
N ASN A 13 28.15 5.03 -4.42
CA ASN A 13 28.74 4.08 -3.47
C ASN A 13 29.07 4.67 -2.10
N VAL A 14 29.25 5.99 -2.02
CA VAL A 14 29.61 6.68 -0.77
C VAL A 14 28.43 7.49 -0.26
N TYR A 15 27.95 8.45 -1.06
CA TYR A 15 26.90 9.36 -0.60
C TYR A 15 25.55 8.67 -0.41
N LEU A 16 25.03 7.97 -1.42
CA LEU A 16 23.74 7.27 -1.30
C LEU A 16 23.77 6.14 -0.29
N LYS A 17 24.88 5.40 -0.23
CA LYS A 17 25.04 4.29 0.71
C LYS A 17 25.04 4.76 2.17
N GLY A 18 25.87 5.76 2.51
CA GLY A 18 25.91 6.31 3.88
C GLY A 18 24.56 6.90 4.30
N ARG A 19 23.89 7.60 3.37
CA ARG A 19 22.55 8.16 3.59
C ARG A 19 21.49 7.08 3.80
N ALA A 20 21.58 5.95 3.11
CA ALA A 20 20.69 4.81 3.32
C ALA A 20 20.93 4.10 4.67
N GLU A 21 22.18 3.97 5.10
CA GLU A 21 22.53 3.41 6.41
C GLU A 21 21.97 4.29 7.54
N GLU A 22 22.13 5.61 7.45
CA GLU A 22 21.58 6.55 8.42
C GLU A 22 20.04 6.49 8.48
N ALA A 23 19.38 6.46 7.33
CA ALA A 23 17.93 6.37 7.25
C ALA A 23 17.40 5.05 7.85
N THR A 24 18.13 3.95 7.69
CA THR A 24 17.79 2.64 8.28
C THR A 24 17.87 2.68 9.81
N ALA A 25 18.94 3.26 10.36
CA ALA A 25 19.09 3.39 11.81
C ALA A 25 17.98 4.27 12.42
N LYS A 26 17.59 5.34 11.72
CA LYS A 26 16.47 6.22 12.11
C LYS A 26 15.11 5.51 12.02
N MET A 27 14.90 4.72 10.96
CA MET A 27 13.68 3.93 10.76
C MET A 27 13.39 2.98 11.92
N TYR A 28 14.42 2.28 12.39
CA TYR A 28 14.28 1.29 13.47
C TYR A 28 13.60 1.87 14.72
N LYS A 29 13.86 3.14 15.04
CA LYS A 29 13.20 3.82 16.16
C LYS A 29 11.74 4.18 15.90
N ALA A 30 11.41 4.59 14.68
CA ALA A 30 10.03 4.90 14.31
C ALA A 30 9.14 3.64 14.30
N GLU A 31 9.70 2.49 13.90
CA GLU A 31 8.98 1.20 13.93
C GLU A 31 8.60 0.74 15.36
N GLN A 32 9.38 1.10 16.38
CA GLN A 32 9.03 0.79 17.78
C GLN A 32 7.72 1.46 18.23
N TYR A 33 7.32 2.55 17.58
CA TYR A 33 6.08 3.26 17.89
C TYR A 33 4.85 2.70 17.13
N LEU A 34 5.03 1.83 16.13
CA LEU A 34 3.92 1.30 15.31
C LEU A 34 3.02 0.30 16.04
N GLY A 35 3.50 -0.31 17.13
CA GLY A 35 2.79 -1.38 17.84
C GLY A 35 1.80 -0.91 18.92
N VAL A 36 1.70 0.40 19.18
CA VAL A 36 0.84 0.96 20.21
C VAL A 36 0.06 2.14 19.62
N ASP A 37 -1.27 2.03 19.55
CA ASP A 37 -2.12 3.05 18.91
C ASP A 37 -1.92 4.46 19.49
N SER A 38 -1.61 4.58 20.78
CA SER A 38 -1.30 5.85 21.43
C SER A 38 0.01 6.50 20.97
N LEU A 39 0.86 5.79 20.25
CA LEU A 39 2.17 6.25 19.76
C LEU A 39 2.16 6.53 18.25
N ALA A 40 1.02 6.43 17.57
CA ALA A 40 0.90 6.74 16.14
C ALA A 40 1.43 8.14 15.79
N ASN A 41 1.15 9.15 16.62
CA ASN A 41 1.67 10.50 16.41
C ASN A 41 3.20 10.59 16.61
N LYS A 42 3.77 9.77 17.50
CA LYS A 42 5.24 9.69 17.68
C LYS A 42 5.90 8.97 16.51
N ALA A 43 5.24 7.97 15.95
CA ALA A 43 5.70 7.29 14.75
C ALA A 43 5.74 8.26 13.54
N ILE A 44 4.72 9.11 13.40
CA ILE A 44 4.64 10.13 12.33
C ILE A 44 5.70 11.22 12.53
N ASN A 45 5.68 11.87 13.71
CA ASN A 45 6.41 13.12 13.95
C ASN A 45 7.81 12.93 14.53
N GLY A 46 8.07 11.77 15.15
CA GLY A 46 9.27 11.53 15.95
C GLY A 46 9.08 11.93 17.42
N GLU A 47 10.08 11.59 18.24
CA GLU A 47 10.13 11.95 19.65
C GLU A 47 11.58 11.95 20.15
N GLY A 48 11.91 12.84 21.10
CA GLY A 48 13.18 12.78 21.83
C GLY A 48 14.43 12.96 20.96
N GLY A 49 14.34 13.79 19.91
CA GLY A 49 15.42 14.04 18.96
C GLY A 49 15.57 12.98 17.86
N TYR A 50 14.67 11.99 17.80
CA TYR A 50 14.63 11.01 16.72
C TYR A 50 13.55 11.36 15.71
N PRO A 51 13.86 11.33 14.40
CA PRO A 51 12.90 11.67 13.36
C PRO A 51 11.79 10.63 13.27
N GLY A 52 10.57 11.07 12.99
CA GLY A 52 9.45 10.21 12.63
C GLY A 52 9.45 9.85 11.14
N PHE A 53 8.48 9.04 10.73
CA PHE A 53 8.37 8.60 9.35
C PHE A 53 8.20 9.77 8.36
N GLU A 54 7.54 10.88 8.73
CA GLU A 54 7.42 12.03 7.82
C GLU A 54 8.78 12.64 7.49
N GLN A 55 9.59 12.86 8.52
CA GLN A 55 10.92 13.41 8.34
C GLN A 55 11.79 12.42 7.56
N ILE A 56 11.74 11.12 7.85
CA ILE A 56 12.49 10.11 7.10
C ILE A 56 12.06 10.07 5.62
N ALA A 57 10.75 10.09 5.34
CA ALA A 57 10.21 10.07 3.99
C ALA A 57 10.63 11.31 3.17
N ASN A 58 10.64 12.49 3.79
CA ASN A 58 10.97 13.74 3.13
C ASN A 58 12.48 13.95 3.00
N GLU A 59 13.23 13.79 4.09
CA GLU A 59 14.67 14.10 4.12
C GLU A 59 15.52 13.02 3.47
N TYR A 60 15.02 11.79 3.31
CA TYR A 60 15.75 10.65 2.74
C TYR A 60 15.08 10.05 1.49
N ALA A 61 14.26 10.84 0.77
CA ALA A 61 13.36 10.41 -0.32
C ALA A 61 13.94 9.41 -1.34
N ASN A 62 15.25 9.43 -1.58
CA ASN A 62 15.96 8.55 -2.52
C ASN A 62 16.48 7.24 -1.89
N THR A 63 16.01 6.86 -0.71
CA THR A 63 16.45 5.66 0.02
C THR A 63 15.33 4.64 0.15
N LYS A 64 15.69 3.36 0.31
CA LYS A 64 14.72 2.29 0.62
C LYS A 64 13.96 2.57 1.92
N SER A 65 14.61 3.21 2.89
CA SER A 65 13.98 3.61 4.15
C SER A 65 12.89 4.65 3.90
N ALA A 66 13.13 5.72 3.14
CA ALA A 66 12.07 6.68 2.82
C ALA A 66 10.89 6.02 2.07
N ASN A 67 11.18 5.07 1.18
CA ASN A 67 10.15 4.31 0.51
C ASN A 67 9.27 3.52 1.50
N LEU A 68 9.89 2.82 2.45
CA LEU A 68 9.18 2.08 3.50
C LEU A 68 8.45 3.03 4.47
N ALA A 69 9.02 4.19 4.78
CA ALA A 69 8.38 5.21 5.61
C ALA A 69 7.07 5.70 4.97
N ASN A 70 7.05 5.91 3.66
CA ASN A 70 5.82 6.25 2.92
C ASN A 70 4.74 5.17 3.06
N LEU A 71 5.12 3.89 3.01
CA LEU A 71 4.19 2.77 3.24
C LEU A 71 3.61 2.79 4.67
N TYR A 72 4.46 2.96 5.68
CA TYR A 72 4.01 3.05 7.07
C TYR A 72 3.13 4.27 7.33
N LEU A 73 3.51 5.45 6.83
CA LEU A 73 2.69 6.67 6.91
C LEU A 73 1.32 6.44 6.30
N GLY A 74 1.25 5.83 5.13
CA GLY A 74 0.00 5.45 4.48
C GLY A 74 -0.93 4.66 5.40
N GLY A 75 -0.41 3.58 5.99
CA GLY A 75 -1.16 2.75 6.92
C GLY A 75 -1.59 3.48 8.20
N ILE A 76 -0.71 4.31 8.78
CA ILE A 76 -1.06 5.12 9.97
C ILE A 76 -2.15 6.13 9.62
N TYR A 77 -1.99 6.86 8.51
CA TYR A 77 -2.97 7.86 8.09
C TYR A 77 -4.34 7.27 7.79
N LEU A 78 -4.40 6.08 7.19
CA LEU A 78 -5.63 5.32 7.04
C LEU A 78 -6.32 5.05 8.39
N ARG A 79 -5.57 4.51 9.37
CA ARG A 79 -6.13 4.24 10.72
C ARG A 79 -6.63 5.50 11.43
N LYS A 80 -6.01 6.66 11.14
CA LYS A 80 -6.42 7.96 11.70
C LYS A 80 -7.58 8.63 10.94
N GLY A 81 -8.05 8.06 9.84
CA GLY A 81 -9.05 8.69 8.98
C GLY A 81 -8.50 9.85 8.11
N GLU A 82 -7.18 10.01 8.05
CA GLU A 82 -6.50 11.06 7.29
C GLU A 82 -6.27 10.60 5.83
N TYR A 83 -7.33 10.22 5.14
CA TYR A 83 -7.25 9.49 3.86
C TYR A 83 -6.51 10.23 2.75
N LYS A 84 -6.62 11.56 2.66
CA LYS A 84 -5.85 12.36 1.69
C LYS A 84 -4.34 12.23 1.93
N LYS A 85 -3.90 12.37 3.18
CA LYS A 85 -2.49 12.18 3.53
C LYS A 85 -2.02 10.75 3.28
N ALA A 86 -2.91 9.76 3.48
CA ALA A 86 -2.60 8.39 3.13
C ALA A 86 -2.34 8.23 1.62
N THR A 87 -3.19 8.82 0.76
CA THR A 87 -2.95 8.79 -0.69
C THR A 87 -1.67 9.50 -1.10
N GLU A 88 -1.33 10.64 -0.47
CA GLU A 88 -0.09 11.37 -0.73
C GLU A 88 1.16 10.59 -0.33
N ALA A 89 1.14 9.96 0.86
CA ALA A 89 2.26 9.14 1.34
C ALA A 89 2.42 7.89 0.47
N LEU A 90 1.35 7.11 0.27
CA LEU A 90 1.42 5.88 -0.51
C LEU A 90 1.68 6.14 -2.00
N GLY A 91 1.26 7.29 -2.53
CA GLY A 91 1.57 7.70 -3.90
C GLY A 91 3.06 7.95 -4.15
N LYS A 92 3.85 8.21 -3.09
CA LYS A 92 5.31 8.32 -3.16
C LYS A 92 6.01 6.95 -3.02
N TYR A 93 5.27 5.90 -2.70
CA TYR A 93 5.84 4.54 -2.66
C TYR A 93 6.19 4.07 -4.08
N SER A 94 7.42 3.59 -4.21
CA SER A 94 7.97 2.98 -5.42
C SER A 94 8.01 1.48 -5.25
N GLU A 95 7.63 0.72 -6.28
CA GLU A 95 7.73 -0.74 -6.24
C GLU A 95 9.16 -1.22 -5.97
N THR A 96 9.28 -2.25 -5.15
CA THR A 96 10.58 -2.79 -4.70
C THR A 96 10.86 -4.19 -5.23
N GLY A 97 9.89 -4.81 -5.88
CA GLY A 97 9.88 -6.24 -6.20
C GLY A 97 9.45 -7.11 -5.01
N SER A 98 8.99 -6.49 -3.92
CA SER A 98 8.54 -7.22 -2.73
C SER A 98 7.19 -7.89 -2.99
N PRO A 99 7.09 -9.23 -2.82
CA PRO A 99 5.83 -9.95 -3.01
C PRO A 99 4.78 -9.63 -1.93
N VAL A 100 5.16 -8.89 -0.89
CA VAL A 100 4.29 -8.50 0.23
C VAL A 100 4.06 -7.00 0.24
N ALA A 101 5.13 -6.19 0.23
CA ALA A 101 5.01 -4.74 0.42
C ALA A 101 4.38 -4.05 -0.81
N ASP A 102 4.72 -4.48 -2.03
CA ASP A 102 4.20 -3.88 -3.26
C ASP A 102 2.67 -4.05 -3.40
N PRO A 103 2.08 -5.27 -3.30
CA PRO A 103 0.63 -5.41 -3.34
C PRO A 103 -0.05 -4.75 -2.14
N LEU A 104 0.58 -4.73 -0.96
CA LEU A 104 0.03 -4.04 0.21
C LEU A 104 -0.07 -2.53 -0.01
N ALA A 105 0.97 -1.89 -0.55
CA ALA A 105 0.95 -0.45 -0.84
C ALA A 105 -0.19 -0.08 -1.81
N LEU A 106 -0.37 -0.89 -2.85
CA LEU A 106 -1.47 -0.75 -3.82
C LEU A 106 -2.84 -0.95 -3.14
N GLY A 107 -2.96 -1.98 -2.29
CA GLY A 107 -4.17 -2.25 -1.54
C GLY A 107 -4.57 -1.11 -0.61
N LEU A 108 -3.61 -0.56 0.13
CA LEU A 108 -3.83 0.58 1.02
C LEU A 108 -4.17 1.85 0.24
N LEU A 109 -3.62 2.05 -0.97
CA LEU A 109 -4.08 3.13 -1.86
C LEU A 109 -5.55 2.92 -2.23
N GLY A 110 -5.93 1.69 -2.58
CA GLY A 110 -7.32 1.33 -2.84
C GLY A 110 -8.23 1.64 -1.65
N ASP A 111 -7.80 1.27 -0.43
CA ASP A 111 -8.51 1.58 0.82
C ASP A 111 -8.66 3.09 1.00
N ALA A 112 -7.59 3.87 0.83
CA ALA A 112 -7.63 5.31 1.02
C ALA A 112 -8.58 6.00 0.00
N TYR A 113 -8.56 5.57 -1.26
CA TYR A 113 -9.49 6.08 -2.27
C TYR A 113 -10.93 5.65 -2.01
N SER A 114 -11.16 4.43 -1.52
CA SER A 114 -12.48 3.93 -1.16
C SER A 114 -13.12 4.77 -0.05
N GLU A 115 -12.34 5.10 0.99
CA GLU A 115 -12.76 5.96 2.10
C GLU A 115 -13.03 7.41 1.64
N LEU A 116 -12.29 7.89 0.63
CA LEU A 116 -12.57 9.15 -0.05
C LEU A 116 -13.78 9.09 -1.00
N LYS A 117 -14.42 7.93 -1.14
CA LYS A 117 -15.50 7.63 -2.08
C LYS A 117 -15.11 7.79 -3.55
N ASP A 118 -13.82 7.83 -3.85
CA ASP A 118 -13.30 7.72 -5.22
C ASP A 118 -13.20 6.24 -5.59
N TYR A 119 -14.36 5.64 -5.81
CA TYR A 119 -14.46 4.21 -6.09
C TYR A 119 -13.79 3.81 -7.41
N LYS A 120 -13.61 4.76 -8.36
CA LYS A 120 -12.90 4.51 -9.62
C LYS A 120 -11.41 4.29 -9.39
N GLN A 121 -10.79 5.16 -8.60
CA GLN A 121 -9.39 4.97 -8.21
C GLN A 121 -9.26 3.74 -7.31
N ALA A 122 -10.17 3.55 -6.35
CA ALA A 122 -10.16 2.37 -5.48
C ALA A 122 -10.16 1.06 -6.29
N ALA A 123 -11.07 0.92 -7.26
CA ALA A 123 -11.13 -0.24 -8.14
C ALA A 123 -9.82 -0.44 -8.92
N THR A 124 -9.24 0.63 -9.45
CA THR A 124 -7.96 0.58 -10.16
C THR A 124 -6.84 0.02 -9.28
N TYR A 125 -6.72 0.53 -8.05
CA TYR A 125 -5.65 0.12 -7.14
C TYR A 125 -5.88 -1.26 -6.53
N TYR A 126 -7.12 -1.66 -6.23
CA TYR A 126 -7.41 -3.03 -5.79
C TYR A 126 -7.15 -4.06 -6.88
N LYS A 127 -7.48 -3.75 -8.13
CA LYS A 127 -7.16 -4.63 -9.26
C LYS A 127 -5.64 -4.83 -9.37
N LYS A 128 -4.88 -3.73 -9.37
CA LYS A 128 -3.41 -3.78 -9.36
C LYS A 128 -2.87 -4.58 -8.17
N ALA A 129 -3.42 -4.37 -6.98
CA ALA A 129 -3.02 -5.09 -5.77
C ALA A 129 -3.28 -6.60 -5.89
N ALA A 130 -4.46 -6.99 -6.39
CA ALA A 130 -4.84 -8.39 -6.61
C ALA A 130 -3.95 -9.07 -7.66
N ASP A 131 -3.66 -8.39 -8.77
CA ASP A 131 -2.81 -8.92 -9.84
C ASP A 131 -1.33 -9.01 -9.42
N LYS A 132 -0.87 -8.07 -8.57
CA LYS A 132 0.49 -8.07 -8.01
C LYS A 132 0.64 -9.11 -6.89
N ALA A 133 -0.40 -9.32 -6.10
CA ALA A 133 -0.45 -10.37 -5.11
C ALA A 133 -0.45 -11.72 -5.82
N SER A 134 0.64 -12.47 -5.72
CA SER A 134 0.74 -13.82 -6.29
C SER A 134 0.38 -14.91 -5.29
N ASN A 135 -0.07 -14.55 -4.08
CA ASN A 135 -0.31 -15.48 -2.99
C ASN A 135 -1.81 -15.67 -2.69
N LYS A 136 -2.14 -16.87 -2.23
CA LYS A 136 -3.53 -17.30 -1.97
C LYS A 136 -4.23 -16.57 -0.82
N PHE A 137 -3.52 -15.72 -0.08
CA PHE A 137 -4.06 -15.04 1.10
C PHE A 137 -4.47 -13.60 0.79
N THR A 138 -3.66 -12.84 0.04
CA THR A 138 -3.90 -11.41 -0.18
C THR A 138 -4.69 -11.12 -1.45
N SER A 139 -4.52 -11.92 -2.52
CA SER A 139 -5.27 -11.73 -3.77
C SER A 139 -6.79 -11.82 -3.59
N PRO A 140 -7.36 -12.85 -2.91
CA PRO A 140 -8.81 -12.91 -2.71
C PRO A 140 -9.35 -11.76 -1.87
N MET A 141 -8.58 -11.26 -0.90
CA MET A 141 -8.95 -10.07 -0.11
C MET A 141 -9.11 -8.82 -1.00
N PHE A 142 -8.14 -8.56 -1.88
CA PHE A 142 -8.19 -7.41 -2.79
C PHE A 142 -9.23 -7.57 -3.89
N LEU A 143 -9.45 -8.78 -4.40
CA LEU A 143 -10.54 -9.06 -5.34
C LEU A 143 -11.91 -8.81 -4.71
N LYS A 144 -12.08 -9.13 -3.42
CA LYS A 144 -13.35 -8.91 -2.73
C LYS A 144 -13.60 -7.42 -2.58
N LYS A 145 -12.57 -6.66 -2.17
CA LYS A 145 -12.63 -5.19 -2.11
C LYS A 145 -12.91 -4.57 -3.48
N LEU A 146 -12.30 -5.07 -4.55
CA LEU A 146 -12.58 -4.67 -5.93
C LEU A 146 -14.06 -4.88 -6.29
N GLY A 147 -14.61 -6.07 -6.00
CA GLY A 147 -16.01 -6.34 -6.29
C GLY A 147 -16.95 -5.40 -5.52
N LEU A 148 -16.65 -5.12 -4.25
CA LEU A 148 -17.45 -4.22 -3.41
C LEU A 148 -17.48 -2.80 -3.97
N VAL A 149 -16.34 -2.26 -4.40
CA VAL A 149 -16.30 -0.91 -4.98
C VAL A 149 -16.90 -0.87 -6.39
N ASN A 150 -16.81 -1.97 -7.16
CA ASN A 150 -17.50 -2.08 -8.45
C ASN A 150 -19.02 -2.04 -8.27
N GLU A 151 -19.58 -2.65 -7.22
CA GLU A 151 -21.00 -2.50 -6.89
C GLU A 151 -21.38 -1.05 -6.58
N GLN A 152 -20.51 -0.30 -5.86
CA GLN A 152 -20.75 1.15 -5.62
C GLN A 152 -20.73 1.97 -6.91
N LEU A 153 -19.92 1.55 -7.89
CA LEU A 153 -19.88 2.13 -9.23
C LEU A 153 -21.05 1.69 -10.12
N LYS A 154 -21.91 0.77 -9.66
CA LYS A 154 -22.92 0.06 -10.45
C LYS A 154 -22.33 -0.75 -11.61
N ASP A 155 -21.04 -1.05 -11.56
CA ASP A 155 -20.38 -1.99 -12.46
C ASP A 155 -20.59 -3.42 -11.93
N PHE A 156 -21.83 -3.88 -11.99
CA PHE A 156 -22.20 -5.19 -11.43
C PHE A 156 -21.56 -6.35 -12.18
N LYS A 157 -21.28 -6.16 -13.48
CA LYS A 157 -20.53 -7.13 -14.26
C LYS A 157 -19.07 -7.24 -13.77
N GLY A 158 -18.38 -6.11 -13.60
CA GLY A 158 -17.04 -6.10 -13.03
C GLY A 158 -16.99 -6.63 -11.59
N ALA A 159 -18.05 -6.42 -10.81
CA ALA A 159 -18.17 -7.01 -9.47
C ALA A 159 -18.31 -8.54 -9.52
N GLU A 160 -19.22 -9.05 -10.35
CA GLU A 160 -19.43 -10.48 -10.55
C GLU A 160 -18.15 -11.18 -11.04
N GLU A 161 -17.42 -10.57 -11.98
CA GLU A 161 -16.14 -11.07 -12.48
C GLU A 161 -15.10 -11.19 -11.35
N ALA A 162 -14.95 -10.15 -10.51
CA ALA A 162 -14.01 -10.16 -9.39
C ALA A 162 -14.35 -11.24 -8.35
N TYR A 163 -15.64 -11.39 -8.03
CA TYR A 163 -16.12 -12.40 -7.10
C TYR A 163 -16.00 -13.82 -7.66
N THR A 164 -16.29 -14.01 -8.93
CA THR A 164 -16.11 -15.30 -9.61
C THR A 164 -14.65 -15.72 -9.59
N LYS A 165 -13.72 -14.78 -9.81
CA LYS A 165 -12.27 -15.05 -9.74
C LYS A 165 -11.84 -15.57 -8.36
N ILE A 166 -12.42 -15.05 -7.27
CA ILE A 166 -12.19 -15.59 -5.92
C ILE A 166 -12.62 -17.06 -5.85
N LYS A 167 -13.83 -17.37 -6.32
CA LYS A 167 -14.38 -18.73 -6.27
C LYS A 167 -13.54 -19.72 -7.07
N THR A 168 -13.11 -19.33 -8.27
CA THR A 168 -12.45 -20.23 -9.22
C THR A 168 -10.95 -20.38 -8.96
N GLU A 169 -10.25 -19.28 -8.69
CA GLU A 169 -8.78 -19.28 -8.54
C GLU A 169 -8.34 -19.46 -7.08
N TYR A 170 -9.19 -19.09 -6.11
CA TYR A 170 -8.87 -19.12 -4.68
C TYR A 170 -9.92 -19.88 -3.83
N PRO A 171 -10.35 -21.10 -4.21
CA PRO A 171 -11.46 -21.81 -3.54
C PRO A 171 -11.20 -22.16 -2.07
N ALA A 172 -9.94 -22.21 -1.63
CA ALA A 172 -9.56 -22.50 -0.26
C ALA A 172 -9.43 -21.23 0.63
N SER A 173 -9.68 -20.05 0.07
CA SER A 173 -9.62 -18.78 0.81
C SER A 173 -10.84 -18.59 1.71
N GLN A 174 -10.70 -17.78 2.77
CA GLN A 174 -11.82 -17.42 3.62
C GLN A 174 -12.88 -16.63 2.85
N GLU A 175 -12.46 -15.80 1.89
CA GLU A 175 -13.35 -15.02 1.04
C GLU A 175 -14.24 -15.92 0.18
N ALA A 176 -13.69 -17.02 -0.36
CA ALA A 176 -14.43 -17.96 -1.20
C ALA A 176 -15.59 -18.63 -0.45
N ALA A 177 -15.48 -18.85 0.86
CA ALA A 177 -16.51 -19.52 1.65
C ALA A 177 -17.87 -18.79 1.65
N MET A 178 -17.86 -17.47 1.49
CA MET A 178 -19.07 -16.64 1.49
C MET A 178 -19.34 -15.97 0.13
N ILE A 179 -18.54 -16.27 -0.91
CA ILE A 179 -18.54 -15.47 -2.13
C ILE A 179 -19.77 -15.69 -3.02
N ASP A 180 -20.43 -16.83 -2.88
CA ASP A 180 -21.60 -17.19 -3.69
C ASP A 180 -22.76 -16.20 -3.56
N GLU A 181 -22.97 -15.67 -2.35
CA GLU A 181 -23.97 -14.62 -2.10
C GLU A 181 -23.63 -13.32 -2.85
N TYR A 182 -22.33 -12.98 -2.94
CA TYR A 182 -21.86 -11.79 -3.63
C TYR A 182 -21.99 -11.95 -5.15
N ILE A 183 -21.64 -13.12 -5.69
CA ILE A 183 -21.83 -13.46 -7.11
C ILE A 183 -23.31 -13.36 -7.47
N ALA A 184 -24.18 -14.01 -6.69
CA ALA A 184 -25.62 -13.99 -6.96
C ALA A 184 -26.21 -12.57 -6.90
N ARG A 185 -25.80 -11.77 -5.90
CA ARG A 185 -26.24 -10.36 -5.77
C ARG A 185 -25.80 -9.52 -6.96
N ALA A 186 -24.52 -9.57 -7.34
CA ALA A 186 -23.99 -8.80 -8.45
C ALA A 186 -24.62 -9.25 -9.79
N GLY A 187 -24.70 -10.55 -10.05
CA GLY A 187 -25.26 -11.10 -11.28
C GLY A 187 -26.77 -10.82 -11.45
N ALA A 188 -27.53 -10.68 -10.36
CA ALA A 188 -28.92 -10.26 -10.43
C ALA A 188 -29.09 -8.81 -10.89
N GLN A 189 -28.11 -7.94 -10.59
CA GLN A 189 -28.14 -6.51 -10.95
C GLN A 189 -27.44 -6.21 -12.28
N ALA A 190 -26.68 -7.16 -12.83
CA ALA A 190 -26.01 -7.04 -14.12
C ALA A 190 -26.92 -7.32 -15.34
N LYS A 191 -28.15 -7.79 -15.11
CA LYS A 191 -29.18 -8.08 -16.14
C LYS A 191 -30.06 -6.86 -16.40
#